data_AF-A0A124HBA5-F1
#
_entry.id   AF-A0A124HBA5-F1
#
_cell.length_a   1.000
_cell.length_b   1.000
_cell.length_c   1.000
_cell.angle_alpha   90.00
_cell.angle_beta   90.00
_cell.angle_gamma   90.00
#
_symmetry.space_group_name_H-M   'P 1'
#
loop_
_entity.id
_entity.type
_entity.pdbx_description
1 polymer ?
#
loop_
_entity_poly.entity_id
_entity_poly.type
_entity_poly.pdbx_seq_one_letter_code
_entity_poly.pdbx_strand_id
1 'polypeptide(L)'
;MDLEKQPAPQAPPPEGCLTVAIRIPVRIVVLVLVVPVRLVWDALVVVGRFLRDYLVRPLWRALVVWPCVALWRYLVVPVAKAVGWLGKVLLVVPLVWLYRYVLTPVGHGIAWTVRGVGAGLVWVYARVLTPVGHGVLWVLKGLGAGLVWILTLIANGLAAVVRGIAWVLRGIGAGLTWVYARMFTPVGHGIVWLLKGVGAVLAWIFTPVGRAIVWCARGLAWLASAVVTGIGAGLYWIARILLVLPVVALWRWILAPVGRALAVVGREVWDALGHAWRIAGRISLVVGRFLATLFRWIFVEPVRWVYREILTPVGHVIRDTVLRPVAEAARSVGRITRAALASARESVRQARADVRRMLFGDAGGTREREAVARREPQAADTRTLGSSTTALTKD
;
A
#
# COMPACT_ATOMS: atom_id res chain seq x y z
N MET A 1 -42.71 42.81 55.59
CA MET A 1 -42.60 41.40 55.97
C MET A 1 -41.25 40.90 55.49
N ASP A 2 -40.41 40.59 56.47
CA ASP A 2 -39.29 39.64 56.43
C ASP A 2 -38.13 39.90 55.47
N LEU A 3 -37.21 40.74 55.94
CA LEU A 3 -35.81 40.73 55.54
C LEU A 3 -35.19 39.40 56.02
N GLU A 4 -34.96 38.47 55.10
CA GLU A 4 -34.17 37.27 55.36
C GLU A 4 -32.75 37.65 55.80
N LYS A 5 -32.51 37.41 57.09
CA LYS A 5 -31.24 37.55 57.78
C LYS A 5 -30.28 36.46 57.29
N GLN A 6 -29.37 36.81 56.37
CA GLN A 6 -28.23 35.94 56.06
C GLN A 6 -27.39 35.70 57.32
N PRO A 7 -26.98 34.45 57.62
CA PRO A 7 -26.13 34.16 58.77
C PRO A 7 -24.74 34.76 58.51
N ALA A 8 -24.23 35.51 59.50
CA ALA A 8 -22.88 36.08 59.46
C ALA A 8 -21.84 34.97 59.18
N PRO A 9 -20.81 35.23 58.34
CA PRO A 9 -19.72 34.30 58.14
C PRO A 9 -19.06 33.98 59.49
N GLN A 10 -19.11 32.71 59.89
CA GLN A 10 -18.42 32.22 61.07
C GLN A 10 -16.92 32.49 60.88
N ALA A 11 -16.33 33.20 61.84
CA ALA A 11 -14.90 33.50 61.86
C ALA A 11 -14.11 32.18 61.84
N PRO A 12 -13.11 32.03 60.95
CA PRO A 12 -12.28 30.84 60.95
C PRO A 12 -11.55 30.68 62.29
N PRO A 13 -11.29 29.42 62.73
CA PRO A 13 -10.61 29.15 63.99
C PRO A 13 -9.25 29.85 64.04
N PRO A 14 -8.71 30.17 65.22
CA PRO A 14 -7.43 30.87 65.35
C PRO A 14 -6.31 30.01 64.76
N GLU A 15 -6.02 30.26 63.48
CA GLU A 15 -4.87 29.70 62.78
C GLU A 15 -3.63 30.19 63.53
N GLY A 16 -2.94 29.27 64.21
CA GLY A 16 -1.76 29.58 65.01
C GLY A 16 -0.73 30.36 64.21
N CYS A 17 -0.04 31.29 64.87
CA CYS A 17 0.96 32.20 64.27
C CYS A 17 1.96 31.54 63.32
N LEU A 18 2.19 30.22 63.39
CA LEU A 18 3.05 29.50 62.47
C LEU A 18 2.50 29.40 61.03
N THR A 19 1.21 29.13 60.83
CA THR A 19 0.63 29.07 59.47
C THR A 19 0.55 30.46 58.84
N VAL A 20 0.30 31.49 59.65
CA VAL A 20 0.33 32.89 59.20
C VAL A 20 1.76 33.34 58.89
N ALA A 21 2.74 33.03 59.73
CA ALA A 21 4.15 33.38 59.50
C ALA A 21 4.76 32.67 58.28
N ILE A 22 4.28 31.47 57.92
CA ILE A 22 4.72 30.76 56.71
C ILE A 22 3.92 31.21 55.47
N ARG A 23 2.62 31.51 55.60
CA ARG A 23 1.81 31.98 54.46
C ARG A 23 2.17 33.40 54.02
N ILE A 24 2.51 34.30 54.93
CA ILE A 24 2.85 35.68 54.59
C ILE A 24 4.00 35.75 53.57
N PRO A 25 5.19 35.13 53.78
CA PRO A 25 6.29 35.18 52.82
C PRO A 25 5.95 34.45 51.52
N VAL A 26 5.27 33.30 51.57
CA VAL A 26 4.85 32.58 50.36
C VAL A 26 3.86 33.41 49.55
N ARG A 27 2.89 34.07 50.19
CA ARG A 27 1.88 34.91 49.52
C ARG A 27 2.51 36.19 48.97
N ILE A 28 3.52 36.75 49.64
CA ILE A 28 4.33 37.87 49.13
C ILE A 28 5.13 37.43 47.91
N VAL A 29 5.83 36.28 47.94
CA VAL A 29 6.58 35.77 46.77
C VAL A 29 5.63 35.48 45.61
N VAL A 30 4.49 34.86 45.86
CA VAL A 30 3.46 34.62 44.83
C VAL A 30 2.90 35.94 44.31
N LEU A 31 2.61 36.93 45.15
CA LEU A 31 2.12 38.23 44.67
C LEU A 31 3.19 38.96 43.84
N VAL A 32 4.41 39.04 44.35
CA VAL A 32 5.53 39.76 43.72
C VAL A 32 5.97 39.09 42.42
N LEU A 33 5.77 37.77 42.26
CA LEU A 33 6.27 37.03 41.11
C LEU A 33 5.15 36.63 40.14
N VAL A 34 4.02 36.12 40.65
CA VAL A 34 2.89 35.66 39.83
C VAL A 34 2.02 36.80 39.34
N VAL A 35 1.81 37.86 40.12
CA VAL A 35 0.99 39.00 39.67
C VAL A 35 1.62 39.75 38.51
N PRO A 36 2.91 40.14 38.52
CA PRO A 36 3.50 40.79 37.35
C PRO A 36 3.56 39.86 36.14
N VAL A 37 3.83 38.57 36.33
CA VAL A 37 3.78 37.60 35.22
C VAL A 37 2.37 37.49 34.64
N ARG A 38 1.32 37.43 35.48
CA ARG A 38 -0.07 37.45 35.01
C ARG A 38 -0.45 38.76 34.34
N LEU A 39 0.01 39.89 34.86
CA LEU A 39 -0.27 41.21 34.29
C LEU A 39 0.38 41.37 32.91
N VAL A 40 1.62 40.88 32.76
CA VAL A 40 2.32 40.81 31.48
C VAL A 40 1.59 39.87 30.51
N TRP A 41 1.10 38.72 30.99
CA TRP A 41 0.33 37.80 30.17
C TRP A 41 -1.02 38.38 29.72
N ASP A 42 -1.78 38.99 30.63
CA ASP A 42 -3.06 39.62 30.31
C ASP A 42 -2.84 40.83 29.37
N ALA A 43 -1.79 41.62 29.58
CA ALA A 43 -1.40 42.69 28.66
C ALA A 43 -1.06 42.14 27.26
N LEU A 44 -0.28 41.06 27.17
CA LEU A 44 0.03 40.39 25.89
C LEU A 44 -1.22 39.86 25.18
N VAL A 45 -2.15 39.26 25.93
CA VAL A 45 -3.40 38.74 25.37
C VAL A 45 -4.32 39.87 24.91
N VAL A 46 -4.39 40.98 25.66
CA VAL A 46 -5.17 42.16 25.26
C VAL A 46 -4.56 42.80 24.02
N VAL A 47 -3.25 43.01 23.98
CA VAL A 47 -2.55 43.52 22.79
C VAL A 47 -2.74 42.57 21.60
N GLY A 48 -2.64 41.26 21.81
CA GLY A 48 -2.87 40.25 20.77
C GLY A 48 -4.30 40.22 20.24
N ARG A 49 -5.31 40.41 21.11
CA ARG A 49 -6.71 40.57 20.68
C ARG A 49 -6.92 41.86 19.90
N PHE A 50 -6.37 42.97 20.39
CA PHE A 50 -6.43 44.26 19.69
C PHE A 50 -5.80 44.17 18.30
N LEU A 51 -4.61 43.57 18.18
CA LEU A 51 -3.93 43.38 16.91
C LEU A 51 -4.73 42.50 15.95
N ARG A 52 -5.35 41.44 16.48
CA ARG A 52 -6.20 40.54 15.69
C ARG A 52 -7.45 41.24 15.17
N ASP A 53 -8.13 42.00 16.01
CA ASP A 53 -9.42 42.60 15.67
C ASP A 53 -9.27 43.87 14.83
N TYR A 54 -8.22 44.68 15.05
CA TYR A 54 -7.99 45.92 14.31
C TYR A 54 -7.12 45.78 13.07
N LEU A 55 -6.15 44.87 13.03
CA LEU A 55 -5.28 44.71 11.87
C LEU A 55 -5.63 43.45 11.09
N VAL A 56 -5.64 42.29 11.75
CA VAL A 56 -5.76 41.01 11.04
C VAL A 56 -7.17 40.82 10.45
N ARG A 57 -8.22 41.13 11.21
CA ARG A 57 -9.62 40.93 10.78
C ARG A 57 -10.04 41.80 9.59
N PRO A 58 -9.79 43.13 9.57
CA PRO A 58 -10.12 43.96 8.43
C PRO A 58 -9.20 43.70 7.24
N LEU A 59 -7.90 43.47 7.47
CA LEU A 59 -6.96 43.12 6.39
C LEU A 59 -7.35 41.80 5.73
N TRP A 60 -7.74 40.79 6.52
CA TRP A 60 -8.24 39.52 6.00
C TRP A 60 -9.53 39.68 5.19
N ARG A 61 -10.49 40.47 5.68
CA ARG A 61 -11.73 40.75 4.95
C ARG A 61 -11.48 41.52 3.65
N ALA A 62 -10.59 42.50 3.66
CA ALA A 62 -10.27 43.31 2.50
C ALA A 62 -9.42 42.54 1.47
N LEU A 63 -8.44 41.77 1.91
CA LEU A 63 -7.45 41.12 1.04
C LEU A 63 -7.90 39.75 0.53
N VAL A 64 -8.78 39.05 1.24
CA VAL A 64 -9.21 37.70 0.87
C VAL A 64 -10.69 37.67 0.55
N VAL A 65 -11.54 38.15 1.45
CA VAL A 65 -12.99 38.03 1.28
C VAL A 65 -13.47 38.92 0.12
N TRP A 66 -13.03 40.18 0.07
CA TRP A 66 -13.43 41.12 -0.97
C TRP A 66 -13.02 40.69 -2.39
N PRO A 67 -11.75 40.34 -2.67
CA PRO A 67 -11.35 39.87 -4.00
C PRO A 67 -11.94 38.50 -4.33
N CYS A 68 -12.17 37.62 -3.35
CA CYS A 68 -12.83 36.34 -3.62
C CYS A 68 -14.33 36.54 -3.97
N VAL A 69 -15.02 37.45 -3.30
CA VAL A 69 -16.41 37.83 -3.63
C VAL A 69 -16.48 38.56 -4.98
N ALA A 70 -15.52 39.45 -5.26
CA ALA A 70 -15.41 40.11 -6.56
C ALA A 70 -15.14 39.08 -7.67
N LEU A 71 -14.21 38.15 -7.47
CA LEU A 71 -13.91 37.08 -8.41
C LEU A 71 -15.15 36.20 -8.64
N TRP A 72 -15.87 35.84 -7.59
CA TRP A 72 -17.11 35.06 -7.72
C TRP A 72 -18.15 35.80 -8.57
N ARG A 73 -18.39 37.07 -8.24
CA ARG A 73 -19.47 37.86 -8.84
C ARG A 73 -19.16 38.38 -10.24
N TYR A 74 -17.90 38.68 -10.53
CA TYR A 74 -17.45 39.22 -11.83
C TYR A 74 -16.86 38.17 -12.78
N LEU A 75 -16.39 37.02 -12.28
CA LEU A 75 -15.80 35.98 -13.12
C LEU A 75 -16.67 34.73 -13.15
N VAL A 76 -16.99 34.16 -11.98
CA VAL A 76 -17.66 32.85 -11.92
C VAL A 76 -19.11 32.93 -12.39
N VAL A 77 -19.87 33.93 -11.93
CA VAL A 77 -21.27 34.13 -12.32
C VAL A 77 -21.44 34.34 -13.84
N PRO A 78 -20.71 35.25 -14.51
CA PRO A 78 -20.86 35.42 -15.96
C PRO A 78 -20.35 34.22 -16.74
N VAL A 79 -19.27 33.57 -16.31
CA VAL A 79 -18.78 32.34 -16.95
C VAL A 79 -19.81 31.21 -16.85
N ALA A 80 -20.42 30.99 -15.69
CA ALA A 80 -21.47 29.99 -15.52
C ALA A 80 -22.69 30.30 -16.40
N LYS A 81 -23.08 31.58 -16.51
CA LYS A 81 -24.19 32.01 -17.36
C LYS A 81 -23.87 31.82 -18.85
N ALA A 82 -22.63 32.12 -19.26
CA ALA A 82 -22.15 31.88 -20.62
C ALA A 82 -22.12 30.39 -20.95
N VAL A 83 -21.61 29.55 -20.05
CA VAL A 83 -21.59 28.08 -20.21
C VAL A 83 -23.01 27.51 -20.26
N GLY A 84 -23.92 28.00 -19.41
CA GLY A 84 -25.34 27.60 -19.44
C GLY A 84 -26.03 28.00 -20.75
N TRP A 85 -25.74 29.19 -21.27
CA TRP A 85 -26.22 29.63 -22.58
C TRP A 85 -25.64 28.76 -23.71
N LEU A 86 -24.33 28.48 -23.67
CA LEU A 86 -23.65 27.63 -24.64
C LEU A 86 -24.22 26.21 -24.62
N GLY A 87 -24.47 25.63 -23.45
CA GLY A 87 -25.12 24.33 -23.33
C GLY A 87 -26.54 24.34 -23.87
N LYS A 88 -27.31 25.40 -23.63
CA LYS A 88 -28.66 25.55 -24.20
C LYS A 88 -28.63 25.63 -25.73
N VAL A 89 -27.75 26.44 -26.30
CA VAL A 89 -27.65 26.61 -27.76
C VAL A 89 -27.03 25.39 -28.43
N LEU A 90 -26.02 24.76 -27.83
CA LEU A 90 -25.26 23.67 -28.44
C LEU A 90 -25.86 22.29 -28.21
N LEU A 91 -26.63 22.08 -27.13
CA LEU A 91 -27.28 20.80 -26.87
C LEU A 91 -28.79 20.90 -27.06
N VAL A 92 -29.45 21.86 -26.42
CA VAL A 92 -30.93 21.88 -26.41
C VAL A 92 -31.48 22.26 -27.78
N VAL A 93 -30.93 23.28 -28.44
CA VAL A 93 -31.41 23.68 -29.77
C VAL A 93 -31.23 22.57 -30.82
N PRO A 94 -30.04 21.95 -30.99
CA PRO A 94 -29.90 20.87 -31.96
C PRO A 94 -30.66 19.61 -31.56
N LEU A 95 -30.86 19.33 -30.27
CA LEU A 95 -31.70 18.21 -29.83
C LEU A 95 -33.18 18.45 -30.16
N VAL A 96 -33.67 19.68 -30.00
CA VAL A 96 -35.02 20.07 -30.43
C VAL A 96 -35.15 20.05 -31.95
N TRP A 97 -34.11 20.45 -32.67
CA TRP A 97 -34.06 20.38 -34.14
C TRP A 97 -34.10 18.92 -34.61
N LEU A 98 -33.31 18.03 -33.99
CA LEU A 98 -33.32 16.59 -34.24
C LEU A 98 -34.70 15.99 -33.93
N TYR A 99 -35.34 16.41 -32.85
CA TYR A 99 -36.69 15.96 -32.52
C TYR A 99 -37.70 16.37 -33.61
N ARG A 100 -37.70 17.64 -34.01
CA ARG A 100 -38.62 18.18 -35.01
C ARG A 100 -38.36 17.66 -36.42
N TYR A 101 -37.11 17.60 -36.85
CA TYR A 101 -36.76 17.25 -38.24
C TYR A 101 -36.46 15.78 -38.47
N VAL A 102 -36.19 14.98 -37.42
CA VAL A 102 -35.88 13.54 -37.59
C VAL A 102 -36.94 12.69 -36.90
N LEU A 103 -37.22 12.91 -35.61
CA LEU A 103 -38.20 12.06 -34.92
C LEU A 103 -39.64 12.26 -35.42
N THR A 104 -40.01 13.50 -35.74
CA THR A 104 -41.38 13.81 -36.19
C THR A 104 -41.69 13.20 -37.57
N PRO A 105 -40.83 13.29 -38.60
CA PRO A 105 -41.08 12.61 -39.87
C PRO A 105 -40.93 11.09 -39.77
N VAL A 106 -40.04 10.57 -38.91
CA VAL A 106 -39.95 9.13 -38.66
C VAL A 106 -41.24 8.60 -38.03
N GLY A 107 -41.83 9.33 -37.07
CA GLY A 107 -43.13 8.99 -36.48
C GLY A 107 -44.26 8.98 -37.51
N HIS A 108 -44.29 9.95 -38.43
CA HIS A 108 -45.26 9.98 -39.53
C HIS A 108 -45.03 8.85 -40.54
N GLY A 109 -43.76 8.52 -40.84
CA GLY A 109 -43.39 7.40 -41.71
C GLY A 109 -43.85 6.05 -41.14
N ILE A 110 -43.65 5.82 -39.84
CA ILE A 110 -44.11 4.61 -39.15
C ILE A 110 -45.64 4.54 -39.12
N ALA A 111 -46.31 5.66 -38.84
CA ALA A 111 -47.77 5.71 -38.87
C ALA A 111 -48.33 5.42 -40.28
N TRP A 112 -47.66 5.91 -41.32
CA TRP A 112 -48.04 5.67 -42.71
C TRP A 112 -47.86 4.19 -43.11
N THR A 113 -46.75 3.56 -42.72
CA THR A 113 -46.51 2.14 -43.01
C THR A 113 -47.49 1.21 -42.29
N VAL A 114 -47.78 1.46 -41.00
CA VAL A 114 -48.79 0.70 -40.25
C VAL A 114 -50.16 0.83 -40.90
N ARG A 115 -50.54 2.04 -41.32
CA ARG A 115 -51.83 2.30 -41.97
C ARG A 115 -51.91 1.66 -43.36
N GLY A 116 -50.81 1.66 -44.12
CA GLY A 116 -50.70 0.95 -45.41
C GLY A 116 -50.81 -0.57 -45.27
N VAL A 117 -50.16 -1.16 -44.25
CA VAL A 117 -50.26 -2.59 -43.95
C VAL A 117 -51.68 -2.97 -43.51
N GLY A 118 -52.31 -2.16 -42.64
CA GLY A 118 -53.70 -2.36 -42.23
C GLY A 118 -54.68 -2.31 -43.40
N ALA A 119 -54.53 -1.34 -44.30
CA ALA A 119 -55.34 -1.25 -45.52
C ALA A 119 -55.12 -2.45 -46.45
N GLY A 120 -53.87 -2.93 -46.57
CA GLY A 120 -53.54 -4.14 -47.33
C GLY A 120 -54.21 -5.40 -46.75
N LEU A 121 -54.20 -5.56 -45.42
CA LEU A 121 -54.86 -6.69 -44.75
C LEU A 121 -56.37 -6.66 -44.96
N VAL A 122 -57.00 -5.49 -44.85
CA VAL A 122 -58.44 -5.32 -45.06
C VAL A 122 -58.81 -5.58 -46.53
N TRP A 123 -57.97 -5.14 -47.47
CA TRP A 123 -58.18 -5.43 -48.89
C TRP A 123 -58.08 -6.91 -49.20
N VAL A 124 -57.08 -7.62 -48.66
CA VAL A 124 -56.94 -9.07 -48.83
C VAL A 124 -58.13 -9.82 -48.21
N TYR A 125 -58.56 -9.41 -47.02
CA TYR A 125 -59.75 -9.96 -46.37
C TYR A 125 -61.02 -9.75 -47.24
N ALA A 126 -61.20 -8.55 -47.76
CA ALA A 126 -62.38 -8.16 -48.54
C ALA A 126 -62.37 -8.68 -49.99
N ARG A 127 -61.22 -9.04 -50.57
CA ARG A 127 -61.09 -9.50 -51.96
C ARG A 127 -60.91 -11.02 -52.08
N VAL A 128 -60.38 -11.68 -51.05
CA VAL A 128 -60.10 -13.13 -51.08
C VAL A 128 -61.05 -13.93 -50.20
N LEU A 129 -61.42 -13.44 -49.01
CA LEU A 129 -62.24 -14.23 -48.08
C LEU A 129 -63.74 -14.16 -48.42
N THR A 130 -64.22 -13.02 -48.92
CA THR A 130 -65.60 -12.82 -49.35
C THR A 130 -66.02 -13.62 -50.60
N PRO A 131 -65.20 -13.79 -51.68
CA PRO A 131 -65.59 -14.68 -52.77
C PRO A 131 -65.52 -16.15 -52.39
N VAL A 132 -64.65 -16.54 -51.46
CA VAL A 132 -64.60 -17.92 -50.94
C VAL A 132 -65.86 -18.22 -50.13
N GLY A 133 -66.34 -17.28 -49.31
CA GLY A 133 -67.62 -17.41 -48.60
C GLY A 133 -68.82 -17.56 -49.56
N HIS A 134 -68.85 -16.78 -50.65
CA HIS A 134 -69.91 -16.92 -51.66
C HIS A 134 -69.80 -18.21 -52.48
N GLY A 135 -68.57 -18.66 -52.80
CA GLY A 135 -68.34 -19.92 -53.49
C GLY A 135 -68.80 -21.13 -52.68
N VAL A 136 -68.54 -21.15 -51.37
CA VAL A 136 -68.99 -22.21 -50.46
C VAL A 136 -70.52 -22.24 -50.34
N LEU A 137 -71.16 -21.07 -50.26
CA LEU A 137 -72.62 -20.97 -50.24
C LEU A 137 -73.28 -21.38 -51.57
N TRP A 138 -72.60 -21.12 -52.70
CA TRP A 138 -73.06 -21.56 -54.02
C TRP A 138 -73.00 -23.08 -54.17
N VAL A 139 -71.93 -23.71 -53.65
CA VAL A 139 -71.77 -25.17 -53.63
C VAL A 139 -72.80 -25.84 -52.70
N LEU A 140 -73.09 -25.25 -51.54
CA LEU A 140 -74.14 -25.74 -50.63
C LEU A 140 -75.55 -25.62 -51.23
N LYS A 141 -75.86 -24.53 -51.95
CA LYS A 141 -77.13 -24.38 -52.68
C LYS A 141 -77.26 -25.37 -53.85
N GLY A 142 -76.16 -25.67 -54.54
CA GLY A 142 -76.11 -26.69 -55.60
C GLY A 142 -76.37 -28.10 -55.07
N LEU A 143 -75.87 -28.42 -53.87
CA LEU A 143 -76.12 -29.69 -53.18
C LEU A 143 -77.58 -29.86 -52.75
N GLY A 144 -78.25 -28.78 -52.31
CA GLY A 144 -79.68 -28.83 -51.94
C GLY A 144 -80.62 -29.07 -53.13
N ALA A 145 -80.32 -28.50 -54.28
CA ALA A 145 -81.09 -28.73 -55.51
C ALA A 145 -80.87 -30.14 -56.10
N GLY A 146 -79.64 -30.66 -55.99
CA GLY A 146 -79.31 -32.02 -56.43
C GLY A 146 -79.99 -33.11 -55.60
N LEU A 147 -80.15 -32.91 -54.29
CA LEU A 147 -80.76 -33.91 -53.40
C LEU A 147 -82.27 -34.11 -53.69
N VAL A 148 -82.98 -33.03 -54.02
CA VAL A 148 -84.41 -33.07 -54.38
C VAL A 148 -84.62 -33.78 -55.73
N TRP A 149 -83.71 -33.55 -56.68
CA TRP A 149 -83.76 -34.19 -58.00
C TRP A 149 -83.39 -35.69 -57.96
N ILE A 150 -82.48 -36.07 -57.07
CA ILE A 150 -82.08 -37.48 -56.87
C ILE A 150 -83.19 -38.28 -56.19
N LEU A 151 -83.94 -37.70 -55.25
CA LEU A 151 -85.08 -38.38 -54.60
C LEU A 151 -86.19 -38.75 -55.60
N THR A 152 -86.40 -37.92 -56.64
CA THR A 152 -87.35 -38.20 -57.73
C THR A 152 -86.88 -39.27 -58.72
N LEU A 153 -85.56 -39.50 -58.84
CA LEU A 153 -84.96 -40.47 -59.76
C LEU A 153 -84.82 -41.88 -59.15
N ILE A 154 -84.64 -41.97 -57.83
CA ILE A 154 -84.51 -43.23 -57.08
C ILE A 154 -85.80 -44.09 -57.13
N ALA A 155 -86.97 -43.48 -57.27
CA ALA A 155 -88.24 -44.21 -57.42
C ALA A 155 -88.34 -45.04 -58.72
N ASN A 156 -87.59 -44.66 -59.77
CA ASN A 156 -87.73 -45.27 -61.10
C ASN A 156 -86.49 -46.07 -61.56
N GLY A 157 -85.36 -46.02 -60.85
CA GLY A 157 -84.06 -46.57 -61.32
C GLY A 157 -83.56 -47.87 -60.67
N LEU A 158 -84.14 -48.33 -59.56
CA LEU A 158 -83.65 -49.47 -58.78
C LEU A 158 -83.56 -50.79 -59.60
N ALA A 159 -84.37 -50.94 -60.65
CA ALA A 159 -84.45 -52.17 -61.45
C ALA A 159 -83.35 -52.34 -62.51
N ALA A 160 -82.67 -51.26 -62.96
CA ALA A 160 -81.72 -51.33 -64.08
C ALA A 160 -80.24 -51.37 -63.66
N VAL A 161 -79.96 -51.18 -62.37
CA VAL A 161 -78.63 -50.78 -61.88
C VAL A 161 -77.72 -51.94 -61.45
N VAL A 162 -78.23 -53.14 -61.17
CA VAL A 162 -77.39 -54.23 -60.64
C VAL A 162 -76.31 -54.70 -61.65
N ARG A 163 -76.57 -54.62 -62.96
CA ARG A 163 -75.68 -55.17 -63.99
C ARG A 163 -74.63 -54.19 -64.53
N GLY A 164 -74.81 -52.87 -64.39
CA GLY A 164 -73.88 -51.86 -64.92
C GLY A 164 -72.74 -51.46 -63.98
N ILE A 165 -72.90 -51.66 -62.66
CA ILE A 165 -72.00 -51.10 -61.64
C ILE A 165 -70.59 -51.75 -61.67
N ALA A 166 -70.48 -53.05 -61.94
CA ALA A 166 -69.21 -53.76 -61.79
C ALA A 166 -68.14 -53.38 -62.84
N TRP A 167 -68.54 -52.93 -64.02
CA TRP A 167 -67.62 -52.67 -65.14
C TRP A 167 -67.07 -51.23 -65.12
N VAL A 168 -67.87 -50.27 -64.68
CA VAL A 168 -67.52 -48.84 -64.63
C VAL A 168 -66.55 -48.51 -63.48
N LEU A 169 -66.65 -49.21 -62.34
CA LEU A 169 -65.79 -48.99 -61.17
C LEU A 169 -64.30 -49.26 -61.43
N ARG A 170 -63.97 -50.15 -62.38
CA ARG A 170 -62.59 -50.52 -62.70
C ARG A 170 -61.90 -49.51 -63.63
N GLY A 171 -62.65 -48.81 -64.50
CA GLY A 171 -62.10 -47.78 -65.40
C GLY A 171 -61.85 -46.44 -64.70
N ILE A 172 -62.65 -46.10 -63.70
CA ILE A 172 -62.54 -44.81 -62.99
C ILE A 172 -61.31 -44.77 -62.06
N GLY A 173 -60.93 -45.90 -61.43
CA GLY A 173 -59.78 -45.94 -60.52
C GLY A 173 -58.42 -45.64 -61.18
N ALA A 174 -58.23 -46.06 -62.44
CA ALA A 174 -57.01 -45.81 -63.21
C ALA A 174 -56.96 -44.37 -63.77
N GLY A 175 -58.11 -43.81 -64.15
CA GLY A 175 -58.22 -42.41 -64.56
C GLY A 175 -57.98 -41.43 -63.40
N LEU A 176 -58.51 -41.76 -62.21
CA LEU A 176 -58.40 -40.90 -61.03
C LEU A 176 -56.96 -40.80 -60.51
N THR A 177 -56.21 -41.90 -60.56
CA THR A 177 -54.79 -41.91 -60.14
C THR A 177 -53.87 -41.17 -61.12
N TRP A 178 -54.12 -41.26 -62.43
CA TRP A 178 -53.35 -40.52 -63.44
C TRP A 178 -53.64 -39.01 -63.40
N VAL A 179 -54.91 -38.61 -63.24
CA VAL A 179 -55.31 -37.20 -63.11
C VAL A 179 -54.79 -36.60 -61.80
N TYR A 180 -54.83 -37.35 -60.69
CA TYR A 180 -54.26 -36.90 -59.42
C TYR A 180 -52.73 -36.75 -59.51
N ALA A 181 -52.03 -37.71 -60.10
CA ALA A 181 -50.58 -37.64 -60.25
C ALA A 181 -50.12 -36.53 -61.21
N ARG A 182 -50.84 -36.26 -62.30
CA ARG A 182 -50.47 -35.26 -63.32
C ARG A 182 -50.92 -33.84 -62.98
N MET A 183 -52.01 -33.69 -62.24
CA MET A 183 -52.62 -32.38 -61.93
C MET A 183 -52.24 -31.85 -60.54
N PHE A 184 -52.11 -32.71 -59.51
CA PHE A 184 -51.79 -32.25 -58.15
C PHE A 184 -50.29 -32.04 -57.88
N THR A 185 -49.38 -32.72 -58.59
CA THR A 185 -47.93 -32.53 -58.43
C THR A 185 -47.41 -31.15 -58.88
N PRO A 186 -47.85 -30.55 -60.03
CA PRO A 186 -47.43 -29.19 -60.38
C PRO A 186 -48.05 -28.15 -59.45
N VAL A 187 -49.26 -28.38 -58.94
CA VAL A 187 -49.90 -27.50 -57.95
C VAL A 187 -49.20 -27.58 -56.60
N GLY A 188 -48.77 -28.78 -56.16
CA GLY A 188 -47.97 -28.97 -54.95
C GLY A 188 -46.61 -28.27 -55.03
N HIS A 189 -45.90 -28.39 -56.16
CA HIS A 189 -44.65 -27.65 -56.37
C HIS A 189 -44.87 -26.14 -56.49
N GLY A 190 -45.98 -25.71 -57.11
CA GLY A 190 -46.37 -24.30 -57.18
C GLY A 190 -46.66 -23.69 -55.82
N ILE A 191 -47.36 -24.42 -54.93
CA ILE A 191 -47.62 -23.99 -53.55
C ILE A 191 -46.31 -23.94 -52.74
N VAL A 192 -45.43 -24.93 -52.88
CA VAL A 192 -44.12 -24.93 -52.20
C VAL A 192 -43.23 -23.77 -52.69
N TRP A 193 -43.23 -23.48 -54.00
CA TRP A 193 -42.52 -22.32 -54.56
C TRP A 193 -43.12 -20.98 -54.12
N LEU A 194 -44.45 -20.88 -54.03
CA LEU A 194 -45.13 -19.71 -53.48
C LEU A 194 -44.80 -19.52 -52.01
N LEU A 195 -44.82 -20.57 -51.19
CA LEU A 195 -44.46 -20.51 -49.78
C LEU A 195 -42.97 -20.15 -49.59
N LYS A 196 -42.08 -20.68 -50.42
CA LYS A 196 -40.65 -20.30 -50.43
C LYS A 196 -40.44 -18.87 -50.89
N GLY A 197 -41.15 -18.43 -51.93
CA GLY A 197 -41.10 -17.06 -52.44
C GLY A 197 -41.61 -16.06 -51.41
N VAL A 198 -42.74 -16.35 -50.78
CA VAL A 198 -43.30 -15.55 -49.68
C VAL A 198 -42.33 -15.55 -48.49
N GLY A 199 -41.76 -16.70 -48.11
CA GLY A 199 -40.76 -16.78 -47.04
C GLY A 199 -39.49 -15.98 -47.34
N ALA A 200 -39.01 -16.00 -48.59
CA ALA A 200 -37.84 -15.23 -49.02
C ALA A 200 -38.13 -13.72 -49.04
N VAL A 201 -39.33 -13.31 -49.49
CA VAL A 201 -39.76 -11.90 -49.45
C VAL A 201 -39.91 -11.43 -48.00
N LEU A 202 -40.50 -12.25 -47.11
CA LEU A 202 -40.59 -11.94 -45.69
C LEU A 202 -39.20 -11.81 -45.07
N ALA A 203 -38.29 -12.75 -45.35
CA ALA A 203 -36.92 -12.67 -44.87
C ALA A 203 -36.19 -11.43 -45.40
N TRP A 204 -36.37 -11.08 -46.67
CA TRP A 204 -35.75 -9.90 -47.29
C TRP A 204 -36.29 -8.57 -46.72
N ILE A 205 -37.56 -8.55 -46.28
CA ILE A 205 -38.14 -7.38 -45.61
C ILE A 205 -37.76 -7.33 -44.12
N PHE A 206 -37.75 -8.46 -43.43
CA PHE A 206 -37.47 -8.51 -41.98
C PHE A 206 -35.97 -8.42 -41.65
N THR A 207 -35.07 -8.85 -42.53
CA THR A 207 -33.61 -8.74 -42.31
C THR A 207 -33.08 -7.30 -42.22
N PRO A 208 -33.45 -6.34 -43.08
CA PRO A 208 -33.04 -4.95 -42.94
C PRO A 208 -33.66 -4.30 -41.70
N VAL A 209 -34.90 -4.66 -41.36
CA VAL A 209 -35.56 -4.19 -40.13
C VAL A 209 -34.84 -4.71 -38.89
N GLY A 210 -34.48 -5.99 -38.85
CA GLY A 210 -33.69 -6.58 -37.78
C GLY A 210 -32.31 -5.93 -37.63
N ARG A 211 -31.61 -5.68 -38.74
CA ARG A 211 -30.32 -4.95 -38.72
C ARG A 211 -30.48 -3.51 -38.25
N ALA A 212 -31.53 -2.81 -38.66
CA ALA A 212 -31.81 -1.45 -38.22
C ALA A 212 -32.10 -1.38 -36.71
N ILE A 213 -32.86 -2.34 -36.16
CA ILE A 213 -33.14 -2.43 -34.72
C ILE A 213 -31.85 -2.70 -33.95
N VAL A 214 -31.01 -3.64 -34.41
CA VAL A 214 -29.72 -3.93 -33.76
C VAL A 214 -28.78 -2.72 -33.81
N TRP A 215 -28.75 -1.99 -34.92
CA TRP A 215 -27.97 -0.75 -35.05
C TRP A 215 -28.49 0.36 -34.12
N CYS A 216 -29.80 0.54 -34.01
CA CYS A 216 -30.40 1.49 -33.07
C CYS A 216 -30.12 1.10 -31.61
N ALA A 217 -30.27 -0.17 -31.26
CA ALA A 217 -29.96 -0.66 -29.91
C ALA A 217 -28.48 -0.48 -29.56
N ARG A 218 -27.58 -0.72 -30.51
CA ARG A 218 -26.13 -0.52 -30.34
C ARG A 218 -25.77 0.97 -30.25
N GLY A 219 -26.44 1.83 -31.00
CA GLY A 219 -26.31 3.29 -30.88
C GLY A 219 -26.79 3.80 -29.52
N LEU A 220 -27.91 3.27 -29.02
CA LEU A 220 -28.44 3.62 -27.70
C LEU A 220 -27.51 3.13 -26.58
N ALA A 221 -26.98 1.91 -26.69
CA ALA A 221 -26.00 1.37 -25.74
C ALA A 221 -24.70 2.20 -25.74
N TRP A 222 -24.24 2.66 -26.90
CA TRP A 222 -23.09 3.54 -27.00
C TRP A 222 -23.34 4.90 -26.33
N LEU A 223 -24.51 5.52 -26.56
CA LEU A 223 -24.89 6.77 -25.90
C LEU A 223 -25.00 6.60 -24.38
N ALA A 224 -25.64 5.52 -23.92
CA ALA A 224 -25.73 5.23 -22.48
C ALA A 224 -24.34 5.05 -21.86
N SER A 225 -23.45 4.33 -22.54
CA SER A 225 -22.06 4.15 -22.10
C SER A 225 -21.28 5.47 -22.08
N ALA A 226 -21.44 6.32 -23.09
CA ALA A 226 -20.83 7.65 -23.15
C ALA A 226 -21.32 8.55 -22.00
N VAL A 227 -22.60 8.49 -21.66
CA VAL A 227 -23.17 9.22 -20.52
C VAL A 227 -22.62 8.69 -19.20
N VAL A 228 -22.58 7.37 -19.00
CA VAL A 228 -22.04 6.75 -17.77
C VAL A 228 -20.56 7.07 -17.59
N THR A 229 -19.77 6.96 -18.66
CA THR A 229 -18.34 7.29 -18.62
C THR A 229 -18.10 8.77 -18.41
N GLY A 230 -18.90 9.64 -19.04
CA GLY A 230 -18.85 11.09 -18.81
C GLY A 230 -19.19 11.47 -17.37
N ILE A 231 -20.24 10.86 -16.80
CA ILE A 231 -20.62 11.06 -15.39
C ILE A 231 -19.52 10.53 -14.47
N GLY A 232 -18.99 9.33 -14.74
CA GLY A 232 -17.91 8.75 -13.95
C GLY A 232 -16.64 9.59 -13.99
N ALA A 233 -16.25 10.10 -15.15
CA ALA A 233 -15.11 11.00 -15.31
C ALA A 233 -15.33 12.34 -14.59
N GLY A 234 -16.54 12.89 -14.67
CA GLY A 234 -16.93 14.10 -13.95
C GLY A 234 -16.88 13.92 -12.43
N LEU A 235 -17.48 12.85 -11.91
CA LEU A 235 -17.44 12.50 -10.48
C LEU A 235 -16.00 12.25 -10.01
N TYR A 236 -15.18 11.57 -10.80
CA TYR A 236 -13.76 11.37 -10.51
C TYR A 236 -13.01 12.70 -10.41
N TRP A 237 -13.20 13.60 -11.39
CA TRP A 237 -12.55 14.90 -11.39
C TRP A 237 -13.00 15.77 -10.22
N ILE A 238 -14.31 15.78 -9.91
CA ILE A 238 -14.86 16.50 -8.77
C ILE A 238 -14.29 15.94 -7.47
N ALA A 239 -14.30 14.62 -7.28
CA ALA A 239 -13.71 13.98 -6.10
C ALA A 239 -12.20 14.26 -5.99
N ARG A 240 -11.48 14.24 -7.11
CA ARG A 240 -10.05 14.54 -7.14
C ARG A 240 -9.76 16.00 -6.80
N ILE A 241 -10.53 16.95 -7.33
CA ILE A 241 -10.39 18.37 -6.96
C ILE A 241 -10.80 18.60 -5.50
N LEU A 242 -11.89 17.98 -5.06
CA LEU A 242 -12.46 18.24 -3.74
C LEU A 242 -11.68 17.55 -2.62
N LEU A 243 -11.05 16.40 -2.87
CA LEU A 243 -10.33 15.64 -1.86
C LEU A 243 -8.82 15.73 -2.04
N VAL A 244 -8.31 15.44 -3.24
CA VAL A 244 -6.87 15.30 -3.44
C VAL A 244 -6.18 16.66 -3.44
N LEU A 245 -6.73 17.65 -4.13
CA LEU A 245 -6.15 19.00 -4.15
C LEU A 245 -6.04 19.65 -2.76
N PRO A 246 -7.07 19.63 -1.89
CA PRO A 246 -6.93 20.17 -0.54
C PRO A 246 -6.00 19.32 0.33
N VAL A 247 -5.97 18.00 0.18
CA VAL A 247 -4.99 17.16 0.91
C VAL A 247 -3.56 17.46 0.48
N VAL A 248 -3.31 17.63 -0.82
CA VAL A 248 -1.99 18.01 -1.35
C VAL A 248 -1.61 19.44 -0.93
N ALA A 249 -2.57 20.36 -0.94
CA ALA A 249 -2.36 21.71 -0.44
C ALA A 249 -2.02 21.69 1.06
N LEU A 250 -2.77 20.94 1.88
CA LEU A 250 -2.50 20.72 3.30
C LEU A 250 -1.09 20.13 3.51
N TRP A 251 -0.71 19.15 2.69
CA TRP A 251 0.61 18.55 2.77
C TRP A 251 1.73 19.55 2.43
N ARG A 252 1.58 20.32 1.34
CA ARG A 252 2.58 21.33 0.92
C ARG A 252 2.66 22.54 1.84
N TRP A 253 1.52 23.01 2.35
CA TRP A 253 1.43 24.24 3.13
C TRP A 253 1.55 24.04 4.63
N ILE A 254 1.25 22.84 5.15
CA ILE A 254 1.30 22.57 6.59
C ILE A 254 2.29 21.46 6.89
N LEU A 255 2.16 20.26 6.32
CA LEU A 255 3.05 19.15 6.69
C LEU A 255 4.49 19.37 6.25
N ALA A 256 4.74 19.93 5.07
CA ALA A 256 6.10 20.19 4.60
C ALA A 256 6.84 21.26 5.43
N PRO A 257 6.24 22.42 5.77
CA PRO A 257 6.89 23.37 6.68
C PRO A 257 6.97 22.86 8.11
N VAL A 258 5.96 22.14 8.62
CA VAL A 258 6.02 21.52 9.95
C VAL A 258 7.10 20.44 10.00
N GLY A 259 7.24 19.63 8.96
CA GLY A 259 8.29 18.63 8.83
C GLY A 259 9.68 19.25 8.77
N ARG A 260 9.85 20.37 8.04
CA ARG A 260 11.11 21.13 8.06
C ARG A 260 11.39 21.74 9.43
N ALA A 261 10.39 22.32 10.09
CA ALA A 261 10.53 22.86 11.43
C ALA A 261 10.89 21.76 12.44
N LEU A 262 10.23 20.61 12.39
CA LEU A 262 10.54 19.44 13.22
C LEU A 262 11.93 18.88 12.94
N ALA A 263 12.38 18.88 11.69
CA ALA A 263 13.74 18.45 11.34
C ALA A 263 14.81 19.41 11.89
N VAL A 264 14.55 20.72 11.87
CA VAL A 264 15.44 21.72 12.49
C VAL A 264 15.45 21.55 14.01
N VAL A 265 14.27 21.49 14.65
CA VAL A 265 14.15 21.29 16.10
C VAL A 265 14.81 19.98 16.52
N GLY A 266 14.58 18.90 15.78
CA GLY A 266 15.21 17.60 16.04
C GLY A 266 16.73 17.67 15.91
N ARG A 267 17.26 18.38 14.90
CA ARG A 267 18.71 18.57 14.73
C ARG A 267 19.32 19.36 15.87
N GLU A 268 18.70 20.47 16.27
CA GLU A 268 19.14 21.28 17.42
C GLU A 268 19.10 20.49 18.74
N VAL A 269 18.04 19.70 18.96
CA VAL A 269 17.92 18.84 20.14
C VAL A 269 19.01 17.76 20.15
N TRP A 270 19.31 17.17 18.99
CA TRP A 270 20.39 16.19 18.87
C TRP A 270 21.78 16.80 19.08
N ASP A 271 22.03 18.01 18.57
CA ASP A 271 23.29 18.72 18.78
C ASP A 271 23.47 19.16 20.25
N ALA A 272 22.37 19.57 20.90
CA ALA A 272 22.34 19.88 22.33
C ALA A 272 22.59 18.64 23.19
N LEU A 273 21.93 17.52 22.88
CA LEU A 273 22.18 16.23 23.54
C LEU A 273 23.60 15.74 23.31
N GLY A 274 24.14 15.89 22.09
CA GLY A 274 25.51 15.53 21.77
C GLY A 274 26.54 16.37 22.55
N HIS A 275 26.27 17.67 22.72
CA HIS A 275 27.10 18.54 23.58
C HIS A 275 26.99 18.15 25.06
N ALA A 276 25.78 17.90 25.56
CA ALA A 276 25.56 17.45 26.92
C ALA A 276 26.29 16.12 27.20
N TRP A 277 26.27 15.18 26.25
CA TRP A 277 26.97 13.90 26.36
C TRP A 277 28.49 14.05 26.36
N ARG A 278 29.04 14.95 25.53
CA ARG A 278 30.48 15.26 25.55
C ARG A 278 30.92 15.93 26.86
N ILE A 279 30.07 16.76 27.44
CA ILE A 279 30.32 17.38 28.76
C ILE A 279 30.25 16.31 29.86
N ALA A 280 29.23 15.44 29.83
CA ALA A 280 29.09 14.33 30.76
C ALA A 280 30.29 13.36 30.68
N GLY A 281 30.80 13.06 29.47
CA GLY A 281 31.99 12.24 29.27
C GLY A 281 33.26 12.87 29.86
N ARG A 282 33.44 14.20 29.71
CA ARG A 282 34.55 14.92 30.37
C ARG A 282 34.41 14.90 31.89
N ILE A 283 33.22 15.10 32.43
CA ILE A 283 32.97 15.05 33.88
C ILE A 283 33.22 13.63 34.42
N SER A 284 32.76 12.59 33.72
CA SER A 284 32.99 11.20 34.09
C SER A 284 34.49 10.84 34.11
N LEU A 285 35.28 11.36 33.16
CA LEU A 285 36.73 11.19 33.19
C LEU A 285 37.39 11.89 34.39
N VAL A 286 36.95 13.10 34.75
CA VAL A 286 37.45 13.81 35.93
C VAL A 286 37.10 13.06 37.20
N VAL A 287 35.85 12.63 37.34
CA VAL A 287 35.36 11.84 38.49
C VAL A 287 36.08 10.50 38.57
N GLY A 288 36.24 9.80 37.44
CA GLY A 288 36.96 8.52 37.38
C GLY A 288 38.44 8.68 37.73
N ARG A 289 39.09 9.76 37.29
CA ARG A 289 40.50 10.04 37.62
C ARG A 289 40.65 10.44 39.08
N PHE A 290 39.70 11.18 39.63
CA PHE A 290 39.65 11.49 41.06
C PHE A 290 39.47 10.20 41.88
N LEU A 291 38.48 9.38 41.54
CA LEU A 291 38.19 8.12 42.22
C LEU A 291 39.35 7.12 42.13
N ALA A 292 39.99 6.99 40.96
CA ALA A 292 41.18 6.16 40.78
C ALA A 292 42.37 6.69 41.60
N THR A 293 42.53 8.01 41.71
CA THR A 293 43.56 8.63 42.55
C THR A 293 43.31 8.32 44.02
N LEU A 294 42.06 8.48 44.46
CA LEU A 294 41.61 8.23 45.83
C LEU A 294 41.77 6.74 46.20
N PHE A 295 41.41 5.85 45.28
CA PHE A 295 41.62 4.41 45.40
C PHE A 295 43.12 4.07 45.50
N ARG A 296 43.97 4.69 44.67
CA ARG A 296 45.42 4.49 44.74
C ARG A 296 45.98 4.95 46.09
N TRP A 297 45.55 6.10 46.58
CA TRP A 297 45.99 6.65 47.87
C TRP A 297 45.54 5.79 49.05
N ILE A 298 44.30 5.29 49.05
CA ILE A 298 43.74 4.50 50.16
C ILE A 298 44.24 3.05 50.17
N PHE A 299 44.39 2.41 49.01
CA PHE A 299 44.68 0.98 48.95
C PHE A 299 46.10 0.70 48.49
N VAL A 300 46.56 1.37 47.43
CA VAL A 300 47.81 0.99 46.76
C VAL A 300 49.03 1.57 47.49
N GLU A 301 48.97 2.83 47.90
CA GLU A 301 50.04 3.51 48.65
C GLU A 301 50.39 2.79 49.96
N PRO A 302 49.43 2.45 50.86
CA PRO A 302 49.75 1.76 52.10
C PRO A 302 50.21 0.32 51.87
N VAL A 303 49.64 -0.41 50.91
CA VAL A 303 50.11 -1.77 50.58
C VAL A 303 51.54 -1.73 50.02
N ARG A 304 51.85 -0.74 49.18
CA ARG A 304 53.19 -0.56 48.61
C ARG A 304 54.22 -0.16 49.68
N TRP A 305 53.80 0.64 50.67
CA TRP A 305 54.62 0.95 51.84
C TRP A 305 54.86 -0.30 52.70
N VAL A 306 53.81 -1.05 53.06
CA VAL A 306 53.95 -2.33 53.81
C VAL A 306 54.88 -3.30 53.08
N TYR A 307 54.75 -3.40 51.75
CA TYR A 307 55.63 -4.25 50.96
C TYR A 307 57.10 -3.80 51.01
N ARG A 308 57.36 -2.49 50.88
CA ARG A 308 58.71 -1.92 50.87
C ARG A 308 59.35 -1.87 52.26
N GLU A 309 58.62 -1.38 53.25
CA GLU A 309 59.14 -1.15 54.60
C GLU A 309 59.14 -2.41 55.47
N ILE A 310 58.27 -3.39 55.19
CA ILE A 310 58.13 -4.58 56.05
C ILE A 310 58.55 -5.85 55.31
N LEU A 311 57.97 -6.15 54.14
CA LEU A 311 58.30 -7.40 53.44
C LEU A 311 59.72 -7.40 52.87
N THR A 312 60.22 -6.27 52.41
CA THR A 312 61.55 -6.20 51.78
C THR A 312 62.68 -6.43 52.81
N PRO A 313 62.72 -5.77 53.99
CA PRO A 313 63.74 -6.07 54.99
C PRO A 313 63.57 -7.47 55.59
N VAL A 314 62.35 -7.93 55.84
CA VAL A 314 62.11 -9.30 56.33
C VAL A 314 62.57 -10.34 55.31
N GLY A 315 62.35 -10.10 54.02
CA GLY A 315 62.84 -10.96 52.94
C GLY A 315 64.37 -11.02 52.86
N HIS A 316 65.07 -9.91 53.14
CA HIS A 316 66.53 -9.90 53.21
C HIS A 316 67.03 -10.66 54.45
N VAL A 317 66.41 -10.44 55.62
CA VAL A 317 66.79 -11.15 56.86
C VAL A 317 66.59 -12.66 56.74
N ILE A 318 65.47 -13.12 56.18
CA ILE A 318 65.22 -14.56 55.97
C ILE A 318 66.20 -15.15 54.95
N ARG A 319 66.52 -14.39 53.89
CA ARG A 319 67.48 -14.82 52.87
C ARG A 319 68.87 -14.98 53.46
N ASP A 320 69.31 -14.03 54.27
CA ASP A 320 70.68 -14.01 54.79
C ASP A 320 70.87 -14.95 55.99
N THR A 321 69.87 -15.10 56.85
CA THR A 321 70.00 -15.92 58.08
C THR A 321 69.66 -17.39 57.90
N VAL A 322 68.74 -17.74 56.98
CA VAL A 322 68.26 -19.12 56.84
C VAL A 322 68.67 -19.72 55.50
N LEU A 323 68.39 -19.02 54.40
CA LEU A 323 68.58 -19.61 53.07
C LEU A 323 70.05 -19.67 52.65
N ARG A 324 70.84 -18.65 52.99
CA ARG A 324 72.27 -18.60 52.67
C ARG A 324 73.10 -19.69 53.38
N PRO A 325 73.00 -19.91 54.70
CA PRO A 325 73.75 -20.98 55.36
C PRO A 325 73.29 -22.37 54.94
N VAL A 326 71.99 -22.58 54.67
CA VAL A 326 71.48 -23.87 54.14
C VAL A 326 72.01 -24.13 52.73
N ALA A 327 72.06 -23.11 51.87
CA ALA A 327 72.61 -23.24 50.52
C ALA A 327 74.12 -23.54 50.54
N GLU A 328 74.87 -22.98 51.49
CA GLU A 328 76.31 -23.25 51.65
C GLU A 328 76.57 -24.66 52.20
N ALA A 329 75.78 -25.12 53.17
CA ALA A 329 75.80 -26.49 53.67
C ALA A 329 75.39 -27.52 52.59
N ALA A 330 74.43 -27.19 51.74
CA ALA A 330 74.04 -28.06 50.62
C ALA A 330 75.18 -28.18 49.58
N ARG A 331 75.92 -27.09 49.32
CA ARG A 331 77.05 -27.12 48.39
C ARG A 331 78.27 -27.88 48.95
N SER A 332 78.48 -27.92 50.26
CA SER A 332 79.54 -28.76 50.85
C SER A 332 79.20 -30.25 50.73
N VAL A 333 77.96 -30.64 51.04
CA VAL A 333 77.47 -32.02 50.85
C VAL A 333 77.52 -32.43 49.38
N GLY A 334 77.08 -31.57 48.47
CA GLY A 334 77.10 -31.84 47.03
C GLY A 334 78.50 -32.00 46.42
N ARG A 335 79.56 -31.47 47.07
CA ARG A 335 80.96 -31.72 46.67
C ARG A 335 81.45 -33.08 47.17
N ILE A 336 81.12 -33.44 48.42
CA ILE A 336 81.45 -34.75 49.00
C ILE A 336 80.77 -35.86 48.21
N THR A 337 79.47 -35.72 47.90
CA THR A 337 78.72 -36.70 47.12
C THR A 337 79.30 -36.85 45.71
N ARG A 338 79.68 -35.74 45.04
CA ARG A 338 80.30 -35.81 43.70
C ARG A 338 81.68 -36.47 43.73
N ALA A 339 82.51 -36.20 44.73
CA ALA A 339 83.80 -36.85 44.88
C ALA A 339 83.65 -38.36 45.13
N ALA A 340 82.70 -38.75 45.99
CA ALA A 340 82.38 -40.17 46.25
C ALA A 340 81.80 -40.89 45.01
N LEU A 341 80.98 -40.19 44.22
CA LEU A 341 80.46 -40.74 42.96
C LEU A 341 81.56 -40.86 41.90
N ALA A 342 82.49 -39.91 41.83
CA ALA A 342 83.61 -39.97 40.92
C ALA A 342 84.56 -41.13 41.27
N SER A 343 84.87 -41.33 42.55
CA SER A 343 85.70 -42.46 42.99
C SER A 343 85.02 -43.79 42.70
N ALA A 344 83.73 -43.94 43.04
CA ALA A 344 82.97 -45.16 42.75
C ALA A 344 82.92 -45.46 41.25
N ARG A 345 82.73 -44.43 40.41
CA ARG A 345 82.65 -44.59 38.96
C ARG A 345 84.00 -44.96 38.35
N GLU A 346 85.10 -44.46 38.89
CA GLU A 346 86.44 -44.84 38.47
C GLU A 346 86.76 -46.28 38.89
N SER A 347 86.40 -46.70 40.11
CA SER A 347 86.53 -48.10 40.55
C SER A 347 85.73 -49.06 39.66
N VAL A 348 84.54 -48.68 39.22
CA VAL A 348 83.74 -49.49 38.28
C VAL A 348 84.39 -49.54 36.90
N ARG A 349 84.96 -48.43 36.41
CA ARG A 349 85.67 -48.41 35.13
C ARG A 349 86.93 -49.26 35.16
N GLN A 350 87.71 -49.18 36.24
CA GLN A 350 88.90 -50.00 36.46
C GLN A 350 88.52 -51.48 36.57
N ALA A 351 87.55 -51.84 37.42
CA ALA A 351 87.09 -53.23 37.54
C ALA A 351 86.56 -53.80 36.21
N ARG A 352 85.83 -52.99 35.43
CA ARG A 352 85.39 -53.39 34.08
C ARG A 352 86.57 -53.53 33.12
N ALA A 353 87.56 -52.65 33.17
CA ALA A 353 88.75 -52.74 32.34
C ALA A 353 89.57 -53.98 32.68
N ASP A 354 89.73 -54.30 33.97
CA ASP A 354 90.47 -55.48 34.44
C ASP A 354 89.73 -56.78 34.11
N VAL A 355 88.42 -56.84 34.31
CA VAL A 355 87.59 -57.98 33.85
C VAL A 355 87.67 -58.13 32.33
N ARG A 356 87.65 -57.03 31.58
CA ARG A 356 87.80 -57.07 30.12
C ARG A 356 89.20 -57.55 29.71
N ARG A 357 90.27 -57.12 30.40
CA ARG A 357 91.63 -57.61 30.17
C ARG A 357 91.73 -59.11 30.46
N MET A 358 91.15 -59.57 31.56
CA MET A 358 91.14 -60.99 31.94
C MET A 358 90.34 -61.86 30.95
N LEU A 359 89.23 -61.34 30.40
CA LEU A 359 88.36 -62.07 29.47
C LEU A 359 88.83 -62.02 28.01
N PHE A 360 89.44 -60.91 27.56
CA PHE A 360 89.69 -60.67 26.13
C PHE A 360 91.17 -60.50 25.76
N GLY A 361 92.10 -60.54 26.72
CA GLY A 361 93.51 -60.28 26.45
C GLY A 361 93.77 -58.81 26.05
N ASP A 362 95.04 -58.42 26.05
CA ASP A 362 95.47 -57.03 25.90
C ASP A 362 95.41 -56.56 24.43
N ALA A 363 94.26 -56.03 24.01
CA ALA A 363 94.08 -55.43 22.68
C ALA A 363 94.32 -53.91 22.74
N GLY A 364 95.60 -53.50 22.82
CA GLY A 364 96.03 -52.11 22.76
C GLY A 364 95.92 -51.54 21.34
N GLY A 365 95.34 -50.35 21.19
CA GLY A 365 95.29 -49.64 19.91
C GLY A 365 94.36 -48.43 19.90
N THR A 366 94.80 -47.34 20.52
CA THR A 366 94.20 -46.00 20.49
C THR A 366 94.08 -45.43 19.06
N ARG A 367 92.88 -44.96 18.68
CA ARG A 367 92.75 -43.91 17.65
C ARG A 367 91.68 -42.88 18.02
N GLU A 368 92.13 -41.64 17.92
CA GLU A 368 91.59 -40.38 18.40
C GLU A 368 90.57 -39.78 17.42
N ARG A 369 89.55 -39.08 17.93
CA ARG A 369 88.47 -38.43 17.17
C ARG A 369 88.66 -36.91 17.18
N GLU A 370 88.58 -36.31 15.99
CA GLU A 370 88.62 -34.87 15.74
C GLU A 370 87.22 -34.23 15.99
N ALA A 371 87.18 -33.06 16.62
CA ALA A 371 85.96 -32.40 17.09
C ALA A 371 85.66 -31.10 16.31
N VAL A 372 84.41 -30.91 15.88
CA VAL A 372 83.92 -29.66 15.24
C VAL A 372 83.00 -28.90 16.20
N ALA A 373 83.26 -27.58 16.29
CA ALA A 373 82.69 -26.62 17.23
C ALA A 373 81.28 -26.13 16.90
N ARG A 374 80.55 -25.72 17.95
CA ARG A 374 79.13 -25.31 18.00
C ARG A 374 78.98 -23.78 17.93
N ARG A 375 77.94 -23.31 17.22
CA ARG A 375 77.58 -21.90 16.91
C ARG A 375 76.48 -21.40 17.85
N GLU A 376 76.58 -20.18 18.38
CA GLU A 376 75.53 -19.48 19.19
C GLU A 376 74.81 -18.37 18.37
N PRO A 377 73.55 -17.97 18.70
CA PRO A 377 72.81 -16.91 18.00
C PRO A 377 72.77 -15.53 18.73
N GLN A 378 72.67 -14.46 17.92
CA GLN A 378 72.72 -13.02 18.24
C GLN A 378 71.43 -12.43 18.83
N ALA A 379 71.59 -11.41 19.69
CA ALA A 379 70.54 -10.58 20.28
C ALA A 379 70.22 -9.33 19.45
N ALA A 380 69.00 -8.82 19.63
CA ALA A 380 68.30 -7.84 18.80
C ALA A 380 68.79 -6.37 18.90
N ASP A 381 68.66 -5.68 17.76
CA ASP A 381 68.96 -4.27 17.49
C ASP A 381 68.16 -3.26 18.33
N THR A 382 68.82 -2.15 18.68
CA THR A 382 68.19 -0.94 19.24
C THR A 382 68.29 0.24 18.28
N ARG A 383 67.17 0.96 18.18
CA ARG A 383 66.82 2.04 17.25
C ARG A 383 67.46 3.37 17.69
N THR A 384 68.22 4.02 16.81
CA THR A 384 68.75 5.38 17.02
C THR A 384 67.89 6.44 16.30
N LEU A 385 67.63 7.55 16.99
CA LEU A 385 67.09 8.80 16.45
C LEU A 385 68.25 9.74 16.15
N GLY A 386 68.28 10.36 14.97
CA GLY A 386 69.29 11.36 14.63
C GLY A 386 68.92 12.25 13.44
N SER A 387 69.25 13.55 13.61
CA SER A 387 69.45 14.59 12.59
C SER A 387 68.30 15.56 12.30
N SER A 388 68.38 16.76 12.90
CA SER A 388 67.83 18.01 12.34
C SER A 388 68.66 19.20 12.91
N THR A 389 69.64 19.68 12.16
CA THR A 389 70.41 20.90 12.50
C THR A 389 70.22 21.96 11.42
N THR A 390 69.55 23.04 11.82
CA THR A 390 69.75 24.49 11.56
C THR A 390 70.61 24.97 10.38
N ALA A 391 70.04 25.85 9.53
CA ALA A 391 70.55 27.19 9.21
C ALA A 391 69.68 27.87 8.13
N LEU A 392 69.15 29.07 8.42
CA LEU A 392 68.95 30.25 7.54
C LEU A 392 67.75 31.09 8.01
N THR A 393 68.02 32.20 8.66
CA THR A 393 67.31 33.46 8.42
C THR A 393 68.25 34.60 8.81
N LYS A 394 68.31 35.55 7.89
CA LYS A 394 69.26 36.65 7.76
C LYS A 394 68.54 37.91 8.25
N ASP A 395 69.33 38.84 8.79
CA ASP A 395 68.95 40.23 9.08
C ASP A 395 68.26 40.93 7.90
#